data_AF-A0A1J5TJJ3-F1
#
_entry.id   AF-A0A1J5TJJ3-F1
#
_cell.length_a   1.000
_cell.length_b   1.000
_cell.length_c   1.000
_cell.angle_alpha   90.00
_cell.angle_beta   90.00
_cell.angle_gamma   90.00
#
_symmetry.space_group_name_H-M   'P 1'
#
loop_
_entity.id
_entity.type
_entity.pdbx_description
1 polymer ?
#
loop_
_entity_poly.entity_id
_entity_poly.type
_entity_poly.pdbx_seq_one_letter_code
_entity_poly.pdbx_strand_id
1 'polypeptide(L)'
;MAKSVAIVAGSYHKDKVEKMVEIVKSMSSENNLLIEEICWVPGSMELPLQIKRLLLRESIQGIIVLGIIEKGETDHGLVMGQAVTKSIIDLQLLSMKPIGFGIIGPGAEEEQIDKRVEVHARQAVLAVSEMLFN
;
A
#
# COMPACT_ATOMS: atom_id res chain seq x y z
N MET A 1 -0.42 -1.05 -23.28
CA MET A 1 -1.04 0.21 -22.81
C MET A 1 -0.79 0.31 -21.32
N ALA A 2 -0.52 1.51 -20.80
CA ALA A 2 -0.34 1.70 -19.38
C ALA A 2 -1.62 1.35 -18.61
N LYS A 3 -1.46 0.79 -17.40
CA LYS A 3 -2.60 0.40 -16.54
C LYS A 3 -2.80 1.44 -15.45
N SER A 4 -4.02 1.90 -15.27
CA SER A 4 -4.36 2.89 -14.24
C SER A 4 -4.36 2.25 -12.85
N VAL A 5 -3.62 2.85 -11.91
CA VAL A 5 -3.54 2.43 -10.51
C VAL A 5 -3.73 3.64 -9.60
N ALA A 6 -4.05 3.39 -8.33
CA ALA A 6 -4.07 4.45 -7.31
C ALA A 6 -3.20 4.06 -6.10
N ILE A 7 -2.72 5.08 -5.39
CA ILE A 7 -1.94 4.91 -4.16
C ILE A 7 -2.82 5.28 -2.96
N VAL A 8 -2.81 4.46 -1.91
CA VAL A 8 -3.40 4.81 -0.62
C VAL A 8 -2.32 4.75 0.45
N ALA A 9 -2.02 5.91 1.04
CA ALA A 9 -0.92 6.10 1.98
C ALA A 9 -1.42 6.47 3.37
N GLY A 10 -0.93 5.78 4.40
CA GLY A 10 -1.12 6.17 5.80
C GLY A 10 -0.26 7.37 6.18
N SER A 11 -0.78 8.27 7.03
CA SER A 11 -0.07 9.47 7.49
C SER A 11 0.75 9.23 8.77
N TYR A 12 0.63 8.05 9.38
CA TYR A 12 1.51 7.64 10.47
C TYR A 12 2.93 7.39 9.92
N HIS A 13 3.96 7.96 10.56
CA HIS A 13 5.32 8.11 10.00
C HIS A 13 5.35 8.78 8.62
N LYS A 14 4.65 9.90 8.47
CA LYS A 14 4.47 10.61 7.19
C LYS A 14 5.77 10.84 6.42
N ASP A 15 6.84 11.22 7.11
CA ASP A 15 8.17 11.46 6.53
C ASP A 15 8.73 10.23 5.79
N LYS A 16 8.47 9.02 6.30
CA LYS A 16 8.92 7.76 5.72
C LYS A 16 7.97 7.31 4.63
N VAL A 17 6.67 7.44 4.83
CA VAL A 17 5.66 7.08 3.83
C VAL A 17 5.74 8.00 2.60
N GLU A 18 6.06 9.28 2.76
CA GLU A 18 6.32 10.20 1.64
C GLU A 18 7.49 9.71 0.78
N LYS A 19 8.58 9.22 1.39
CA LYS A 19 9.68 8.58 0.63
C LYS A 19 9.20 7.35 -0.12
N MET A 20 8.35 6.52 0.48
CA MET A 20 7.75 5.36 -0.21
C MET A 20 6.91 5.81 -1.41
N VAL A 21 6.12 6.87 -1.27
CA VAL A 21 5.30 7.44 -2.37
C VAL A 21 6.18 7.90 -3.53
N GLU A 22 7.28 8.59 -3.27
CA GLU A 22 8.20 9.03 -4.33
C GLU A 22 8.86 7.85 -5.06
N ILE A 23 9.24 6.79 -4.33
CA ILE A 23 9.78 5.56 -4.92
C ILE A 23 8.70 4.87 -5.79
N VAL A 24 7.47 4.78 -5.29
CA VAL A 24 6.35 4.20 -6.05
C VAL A 24 6.06 5.01 -7.32
N LYS A 25 6.11 6.34 -7.27
CA LYS A 25 5.94 7.20 -8.46
C LYS A 25 6.98 6.91 -9.52
N SER A 26 8.26 6.90 -9.14
CA SER A 26 9.36 6.58 -10.07
C SER A 26 9.16 5.20 -10.69
N MET A 27 8.97 4.18 -9.86
CA MET A 27 8.85 2.81 -10.35
C MET A 27 7.59 2.53 -11.15
N SER A 28 6.46 3.19 -10.83
CA SER A 28 5.22 3.04 -11.60
C SER A 28 5.43 3.47 -13.05
N SER A 29 6.16 4.57 -13.26
CA SER A 29 6.49 5.06 -14.61
C SER A 29 7.34 4.06 -15.40
N GLU A 30 8.31 3.42 -14.73
CA GLU A 30 9.19 2.39 -15.32
C GLU A 30 8.45 1.08 -15.65
N ASN A 31 7.33 0.82 -14.97
CA ASN A 31 6.55 -0.42 -15.05
C ASN A 31 5.23 -0.28 -15.84
N ASN A 32 5.09 0.78 -16.65
CA ASN A 32 3.86 1.05 -17.42
C ASN A 32 2.60 1.17 -16.55
N LEU A 33 2.73 1.66 -15.32
CA LEU A 33 1.60 1.97 -14.45
C LEU A 33 1.36 3.49 -14.41
N LEU A 34 0.12 3.90 -14.64
CA LEU A 34 -0.32 5.29 -14.54
C LEU A 34 -0.94 5.52 -13.17
N ILE A 35 -0.35 6.39 -12.36
CA ILE A 35 -0.93 6.77 -11.06
C ILE A 35 -2.03 7.81 -11.30
N GLU A 36 -3.28 7.40 -11.15
CA GLU A 36 -4.46 8.25 -11.37
C GLU A 36 -4.80 9.10 -10.13
N GLU A 37 -4.56 8.55 -8.93
CA GLU A 37 -4.82 9.24 -7.67
C GLU A 37 -3.88 8.79 -6.56
N ILE A 38 -3.58 9.71 -5.64
CA ILE A 38 -2.86 9.44 -4.38
C ILE A 38 -3.74 9.93 -3.23
N CYS A 39 -4.24 9.02 -2.42
CA CYS A 39 -5.07 9.34 -1.26
C CYS A 39 -4.26 9.17 0.03
N TRP A 40 -4.32 10.16 0.91
CA TRP A 40 -3.77 10.06 2.26
C TRP A 40 -4.87 9.78 3.27
N VAL A 41 -4.63 8.84 4.17
CA VAL A 41 -5.51 8.50 5.29
C VAL A 41 -4.76 8.67 6.62
N PRO A 42 -5.46 8.81 7.77
CA PRO A 42 -4.79 9.00 9.06
C PRO A 42 -3.80 7.88 9.40
N GLY A 43 -4.21 6.61 9.31
CA GLY A 43 -3.33 5.46 9.53
C GLY A 43 -3.77 4.19 8.82
N SER A 44 -3.16 3.06 9.17
CA SER A 44 -3.40 1.77 8.50
C SER A 44 -4.83 1.25 8.65
N MET A 45 -5.54 1.63 9.71
CA MET A 45 -6.93 1.23 9.96
C MET A 45 -7.91 1.78 8.93
N GLU A 46 -7.62 2.93 8.34
CA GLU A 46 -8.49 3.55 7.35
C GLU A 46 -8.19 3.09 5.91
N LEU A 47 -7.05 2.42 5.69
CA LEU A 47 -6.66 1.93 4.36
C LEU A 47 -7.77 1.07 3.72
N PRO A 48 -8.36 0.05 4.38
CA PRO A 48 -9.38 -0.81 3.75
C PRO A 48 -10.59 -0.03 3.20
N LEU A 49 -11.07 0.97 3.95
CA LEU A 49 -12.22 1.77 3.50
C LEU A 49 -11.88 2.61 2.27
N GLN A 50 -10.72 3.27 2.28
CA GLN A 50 -10.30 4.10 1.15
C GLN A 50 -9.99 3.27 -0.09
N ILE A 51 -9.35 2.10 0.09
CA ILE A 51 -9.15 1.11 -0.98
C ILE A 51 -10.49 0.70 -1.59
N LYS A 52 -11.48 0.33 -0.76
CA LYS A 52 -12.81 -0.08 -1.25
C LYS A 52 -13.44 1.00 -2.12
N ARG A 53 -13.37 2.27 -1.70
CA ARG A 53 -13.90 3.40 -2.48
C ARG A 53 -13.24 3.51 -3.85
N LEU A 54 -11.92 3.37 -3.94
CA LEU A 54 -11.20 3.45 -5.21
C LEU A 54 -11.48 2.25 -6.12
N LEU A 55 -11.60 1.04 -5.56
CA LEU A 55 -11.87 -0.17 -6.34
C LEU A 55 -13.24 -0.17 -7.03
N LEU A 56 -14.20 0.64 -6.55
CA LEU A 56 -15.49 0.86 -7.20
C LEU A 56 -15.37 1.62 -8.53
N ARG A 57 -14.24 2.30 -8.78
CA ARG A 57 -14.00 2.99 -10.06
C ARG A 57 -13.49 1.99 -11.08
N GLU A 58 -14.14 1.96 -12.25
CA GLU A 58 -13.73 1.09 -13.36
C GLU A 58 -12.36 1.46 -13.92
N SER A 59 -11.99 2.75 -13.87
CA SER A 59 -10.69 3.24 -14.33
C SER A 59 -9.52 2.68 -13.53
N ILE A 60 -9.70 2.43 -12.23
CA ILE A 60 -8.64 1.93 -11.36
C ILE A 60 -8.54 0.42 -11.49
N GLN A 61 -7.43 -0.08 -12.04
CA GLN A 61 -7.19 -1.49 -12.31
C GLN A 61 -6.40 -2.18 -11.19
N GLY A 62 -5.68 -1.42 -10.36
CA GLY A 62 -4.96 -1.93 -9.20
C GLY A 62 -4.70 -0.83 -8.17
N ILE A 63 -4.31 -1.23 -6.95
CA ILE A 63 -4.02 -0.31 -5.84
C ILE A 63 -2.63 -0.60 -5.29
N ILE A 64 -1.92 0.43 -4.85
CA ILE A 64 -0.68 0.29 -4.08
C ILE A 64 -0.94 0.89 -2.69
N VAL A 65 -0.80 0.09 -1.64
CA VAL A 65 -1.01 0.53 -0.26
C VAL A 65 0.32 0.78 0.42
N LEU A 66 0.45 1.88 1.14
CA LEU A 66 1.67 2.27 1.83
C LEU A 66 1.34 2.64 3.29
N GLY A 67 2.16 2.16 4.22
CA GLY A 67 1.95 2.47 5.63
C GLY A 67 2.99 1.82 6.52
N ILE A 68 2.96 2.15 7.80
CA ILE A 68 3.88 1.62 8.79
C ILE A 68 3.06 1.28 10.03
N ILE A 69 3.23 0.06 10.53
CA ILE A 69 2.67 -0.43 11.78
C ILE A 69 3.86 -0.81 12.67
N GLU A 70 4.33 0.18 13.43
CA GLU A 70 5.44 0.01 14.37
C GLU A 70 5.05 -0.88 15.55
N LYS A 71 6.07 -1.38 16.25
CA LYS A 71 5.88 -2.10 17.50
C LYS A 71 5.65 -1.11 18.64
N GLY A 72 4.55 -1.29 19.37
CA GLY A 72 4.29 -0.60 20.63
C GLY A 72 4.60 -1.48 21.84
N GLU A 73 4.20 -1.01 23.02
CA GLU A 73 4.36 -1.72 24.30
C GLU A 73 3.39 -2.90 24.48
N THR A 74 2.35 -2.98 23.65
CA THR A 74 1.29 -4.00 23.71
C THR A 74 1.06 -4.62 22.33
N ASP A 75 0.29 -5.72 22.29
CA ASP A 75 -0.08 -6.41 21.05
C ASP A 75 -1.05 -5.62 20.15
N HIS A 76 -1.40 -4.38 20.50
CA HIS A 76 -2.34 -3.56 19.75
C HIS A 76 -1.96 -3.44 18.26
N GLY A 77 -0.69 -3.15 17.96
CA GLY A 77 -0.20 -3.06 16.58
C GLY A 77 -0.28 -4.37 15.82
N LEU A 78 -0.05 -5.50 16.50
CA LEU A 78 -0.16 -6.84 15.91
C LEU A 78 -1.61 -7.18 15.54
N VAL A 79 -2.54 -7.00 16.48
CA VAL A 79 -3.98 -7.25 16.26
C VAL A 79 -4.52 -6.34 15.15
N MET A 80 -4.16 -5.06 15.19
CA MET A 80 -4.53 -4.08 14.16
C MET A 80 -4.02 -4.49 12.78
N GLY A 81 -2.72 -4.82 12.67
CA GLY A 81 -2.11 -5.20 11.40
C GLY A 81 -2.69 -6.49 10.82
N GLN A 82 -3.03 -7.48 11.65
CA GLN A 82 -3.71 -8.69 11.19
C GLN A 82 -5.10 -8.37 10.60
N ALA A 83 -5.88 -7.52 11.27
CA ALA A 83 -7.20 -7.11 10.78
C ALA A 83 -7.12 -6.33 9.46
N VAL A 84 -6.16 -5.40 9.35
CA VAL A 84 -5.92 -4.61 8.13
C VAL A 84 -5.47 -5.50 6.97
N THR A 85 -4.45 -6.35 7.19
CA THR A 85 -3.94 -7.28 6.16
C THR A 85 -5.03 -8.23 5.67
N LYS A 86 -5.82 -8.81 6.59
CA LYS A 86 -6.95 -9.65 6.21
C LYS A 86 -7.94 -8.88 5.33
N SER A 87 -8.33 -7.68 5.74
CA SER A 87 -9.29 -6.87 5.00
C SER A 87 -8.79 -6.52 3.60
N ILE A 88 -7.49 -6.24 3.44
CA ILE A 88 -6.88 -5.96 2.14
C ILE A 88 -6.92 -7.19 1.23
N ILE A 89 -6.60 -8.37 1.76
CA ILE A 89 -6.71 -9.64 1.01
C ILE A 89 -8.16 -9.88 0.58
N ASP A 90 -9.13 -9.73 1.50
CA ASP A 90 -10.55 -9.89 1.19
C ASP A 90 -11.00 -8.91 0.08
N LEU A 91 -10.55 -7.65 0.12
CA LEU A 91 -10.84 -6.65 -0.91
C LEU A 91 -10.24 -7.00 -2.27
N GLN A 92 -9.02 -7.53 -2.29
CA GLN A 92 -8.38 -8.01 -3.52
C GLN A 92 -9.21 -9.14 -4.16
N LEU A 93 -9.60 -10.13 -3.36
CA LEU A 93 -10.41 -11.27 -3.82
C LEU A 93 -11.80 -10.85 -4.30
N LEU A 94 -12.46 -9.92 -3.59
CA LEU A 94 -13.79 -9.43 -3.95
C LEU A 94 -13.80 -8.56 -5.19
N SER A 95 -12.74 -7.77 -5.42
CA SER A 95 -12.67 -6.84 -6.55
C SER A 95 -12.03 -7.44 -7.80
N MET A 96 -11.34 -8.58 -7.67
CA MET A 96 -10.52 -9.17 -8.74
C MET A 96 -9.50 -8.19 -9.32
N LYS A 97 -9.02 -7.25 -8.49
CA LYS A 97 -7.99 -6.25 -8.84
C LYS A 97 -6.83 -6.36 -7.86
N PRO A 98 -5.57 -6.41 -8.33
CA PRO A 98 -4.42 -6.59 -7.46
C PRO A 98 -4.20 -5.39 -6.55
N ILE A 99 -3.74 -5.67 -5.32
CA ILE A 99 -3.37 -4.68 -4.32
C ILE A 99 -1.93 -4.94 -3.88
N GLY A 100 -1.02 -4.05 -4.25
CA GLY A 100 0.39 -4.08 -3.87
C GLY A 100 0.57 -3.70 -2.42
N PHE A 101 1.15 -4.60 -1.63
CA PHE A 101 1.25 -4.45 -0.18
C PHE A 101 2.60 -3.82 0.24
N GLY A 102 2.59 -2.51 0.47
CA GLY A 102 3.73 -1.75 0.97
C GLY A 102 3.55 -1.27 2.41
N ILE A 103 2.89 -2.05 3.27
CA ILE A 103 2.84 -1.77 4.71
C ILE A 103 4.04 -2.43 5.39
N ILE A 104 4.83 -1.66 6.13
CA ILE A 104 5.95 -2.15 6.95
C ILE A 104 5.39 -2.56 8.31
N GLY A 105 5.46 -3.84 8.66
CA GLY A 105 4.92 -4.40 9.90
C GLY A 105 3.87 -5.49 9.66
N PRO A 106 3.06 -5.85 10.68
CA PRO A 106 3.01 -5.24 12.01
C PRO A 106 4.23 -5.54 12.88
N GLY A 107 4.50 -4.66 13.84
CA GLY A 107 5.54 -4.87 14.85
C GLY A 107 6.95 -4.61 14.36
N ALA A 108 7.12 -3.72 13.38
CA ALA A 108 8.44 -3.27 12.98
C ALA A 108 9.08 -2.45 14.12
N GLU A 109 10.29 -2.84 14.53
CA GLU A 109 11.10 -2.02 15.45
C GLU A 109 11.53 -0.74 14.73
N GLU A 110 11.64 0.38 15.46
CA GLU A 110 11.94 1.70 14.89
C GLU A 110 13.22 1.67 14.03
N GLU A 111 14.27 1.00 14.49
CA GLU A 111 15.56 0.90 13.80
C GLU A 111 15.52 0.06 12.51
N GLN A 112 14.43 -0.68 12.29
CA GLN A 112 14.21 -1.48 11.09
C GLN A 112 13.44 -0.72 10.01
N ILE A 113 12.67 0.31 10.38
CA ILE A 113 11.72 0.97 9.47
C ILE A 113 12.48 1.57 8.27
N ASP A 114 13.53 2.36 8.52
CA ASP A 114 14.26 3.05 7.45
C ASP A 114 14.87 2.10 6.41
N LYS A 115 15.36 0.94 6.84
CA LYS A 115 15.93 -0.10 5.95
C LYS A 115 14.87 -0.78 5.08
N ARG A 116 13.60 -0.71 5.49
CA ARG A 116 12.46 -1.37 4.85
C ARG A 116 11.67 -0.47 3.91
N VAL A 117 11.77 0.85 4.06
CA VAL A 117 11.09 1.89 3.24
C VAL A 117 11.20 1.59 1.76
N GLU A 118 12.43 1.49 1.24
CA GLU A 118 12.64 1.28 -0.18
C GLU A 118 12.12 -0.09 -0.60
N VAL A 119 12.57 -1.16 0.04
CA VAL A 119 12.22 -2.54 -0.36
C VAL A 119 10.72 -2.75 -0.45
N HIS A 120 9.94 -2.30 0.55
CA HIS A 120 8.48 -2.54 0.56
C HIS A 120 7.77 -1.69 -0.51
N ALA A 121 8.19 -0.43 -0.70
CA ALA A 121 7.65 0.41 -1.76
C ALA A 121 7.88 -0.23 -3.14
N ARG A 122 9.10 -0.71 -3.41
CA ARG A 122 9.46 -1.34 -4.70
C ARG A 122 8.69 -2.63 -4.94
N GLN A 123 8.63 -3.52 -3.95
CA GLN A 123 7.92 -4.81 -4.07
C GLN A 123 6.42 -4.62 -4.28
N ALA A 124 5.80 -3.61 -3.66
CA ALA A 124 4.39 -3.31 -3.86
C ALA A 124 4.08 -2.93 -5.32
N VAL A 125 4.95 -2.15 -5.98
CA VAL A 125 4.79 -1.81 -7.41
C VAL A 125 4.97 -3.04 -8.29
N LEU A 126 6.03 -3.82 -8.07
CA LEU A 126 6.34 -4.99 -8.88
C LEU A 126 5.22 -6.02 -8.86
N ALA A 127 4.67 -6.30 -7.66
CA ALA A 127 3.55 -7.23 -7.51
C ALA A 127 2.31 -6.79 -8.31
N VAL A 128 1.96 -5.50 -8.27
CA VAL A 128 0.81 -4.97 -9.04
C VAL A 128 1.08 -5.02 -10.53
N SER A 129 2.29 -4.63 -10.96
CA SER A 129 2.71 -4.68 -12.36
C SER A 129 2.57 -6.10 -12.92
N GLU A 130 3.19 -7.07 -12.25
CA GLU A 130 3.18 -8.47 -12.66
C GLU A 130 1.75 -9.04 -12.76
N MET A 131 0.89 -8.76 -11.78
CA MET A 131 -0.50 -9.22 -11.79
C MET A 131 -1.39 -8.56 -12.85
N LEU A 132 -1.03 -7.38 -13.37
CA LEU A 132 -1.82 -6.66 -14.39
C LEU A 132 -1.40 -6.96 -15.83
N PHE A 133 -0.18 -7.48 -16.01
CA PHE A 133 0.41 -7.75 -17.33
C PHE A 133 0.64 -9.24 -17.62
N ASN A 134 0.49 -10.11 -16.61
CA ASN A 134 0.43 -11.57 -16.80
C ASN A 134 -0.94 -12.05 -17.29
#